data_AF-A0A6P0IYV8-F1
#
_entry.id   AF-A0A6P0IYV8-F1
#
_cell.length_a   1.000
_cell.length_b   1.000
_cell.length_c   1.000
_cell.angle_alpha   90.00
_cell.angle_beta   90.00
_cell.angle_gamma   90.00
#
_symmetry.space_group_name_H-M   'P 1'
#
loop_
_entity.id
_entity.type
_entity.pdbx_description
1 polymer ?
#
loop_
_entity_poly.entity_id
_entity_poly.type
_entity_poly.pdbx_seq_one_letter_code
_entity_poly.pdbx_strand_id
1 'polypeptide(L)' 'MDNSPVTSFPETPLAQAMIQRCIQLARRAQGRTTPNPLVGCVIVRNGEIVGEGFHP' A
#
# COMPACT_ATOMS: atom_id res chain seq x y z
N MET A 1 -14.19 -9.83 -18.43
CA MET A 1 -13.93 -8.78 -17.43
C MET A 1 -14.81 -9.08 -16.25
N ASP A 2 -14.28 -9.93 -15.38
CA ASP A 2 -14.92 -10.39 -14.16
C ASP A 2 -14.74 -9.28 -13.11
N ASN A 3 -15.84 -8.57 -12.80
CA ASN A 3 -15.94 -7.56 -11.73
C ASN A 3 -16.59 -8.17 -10.48
N SER A 4 -16.51 -9.49 -10.30
CA SER A 4 -16.95 -10.11 -9.05
C SER A 4 -16.10 -9.49 -7.94
N PRO A 5 -16.69 -9.03 -6.82
CA PRO A 5 -15.92 -8.52 -5.71
C PRO A 5 -14.91 -9.59 -5.31
N VAL A 6 -13.61 -9.29 -5.41
CA VAL A 6 -12.55 -10.18 -4.96
C VAL A 6 -12.88 -10.53 -3.51
N THR A 7 -13.28 -11.78 -3.30
CA THR A 7 -13.87 -12.23 -2.05
C THR A 7 -12.86 -12.14 -0.92
N SER A 8 -13.19 -11.28 0.05
CA SER A 8 -12.76 -11.24 1.45
C SER A 8 -11.25 -11.14 1.75
N PHE A 9 -10.67 -9.94 1.62
CA PHE A 9 -9.61 -9.55 2.53
C PHE A 9 -10.24 -9.22 3.89
N PRO A 10 -9.74 -9.74 5.01
CA PRO A 10 -10.31 -9.40 6.30
C PRO A 10 -10.04 -7.91 6.57
N GLU A 11 -11.11 -7.12 6.79
CA GLU A 11 -11.05 -5.72 7.24
C GLU A 11 -10.51 -5.67 8.68
N THR A 12 -9.24 -6.05 8.85
CA THR A 12 -8.58 -6.03 10.14
C THR A 12 -8.01 -4.65 10.42
N PRO A 13 -7.91 -4.24 11.70
CA PRO A 13 -7.17 -3.04 12.08
C PRO A 13 -5.73 -3.04 11.54
N LEU A 14 -5.11 -4.22 11.43
CA LEU A 14 -3.80 -4.39 10.83
C LEU A 14 -3.80 -3.98 9.35
N ALA A 15 -4.74 -4.49 8.55
CA ALA A 15 -4.83 -4.16 7.12
C ALA A 15 -5.00 -2.65 6.91
N GLN A 16 -5.88 -2.01 7.69
CA GLN A 16 -6.06 -0.56 7.63
C GLN A 16 -4.77 0.20 7.97
N ALA A 17 -4.07 -0.21 9.04
CA ALA A 17 -2.80 0.40 9.44
C ALA A 17 -1.72 0.24 8.35
N MET A 18 -1.69 -0.90 7.65
CA MET A 18 -0.75 -1.14 6.55
C MET A 18 -1.05 -0.27 5.33
N ILE A 19 -2.33 -0.09 4.97
CA ILE A 19 -2.73 0.83 3.90
C ILE A 19 -2.34 2.28 4.25
N GLN A 20 -2.53 2.69 5.52
CA GLN A 20 -2.06 4.01 5.97
C GLN A 20 -0.54 4.16 5.83
N ARG A 21 0.23 3.12 6.14
CA ARG A 21 1.68 3.11 5.93
C ARG A 21 2.07 3.21 4.45
N CYS A 22 1.38 2.50 3.54
CA CYS A 22 1.59 2.64 2.10
C CYS A 22 1.36 4.09 1.63
N ILE A 23 0.31 4.75 2.10
CA ILE A 23 0.01 6.15 1.76
C ILE A 23 1.12 7.08 2.28
N GLN A 24 1.61 6.87 3.51
CA GLN A 24 2.73 7.63 4.06
C GLN A 24 3.99 7.49 3.22
N LEU A 25 4.31 6.27 2.78
CA LEU A 25 5.46 5.99 1.90
C LEU A 25 5.30 6.71 0.55
N ALA A 26 4.14 6.61 -0.08
CA ALA A 26 3.85 7.25 -1.37
C ALA A 26 4.02 8.78 -1.31
N ARG A 27 3.58 9.43 -0.22
CA ARG A 27 3.69 10.89 -0.03
C ARG A 27 5.13 11.41 -0.01
N ARG A 28 6.13 10.55 0.27
CA ARG A 28 7.55 10.94 0.26
C ARG A 28 8.05 11.37 -1.13
N ALA A 29 7.37 10.94 -2.19
CA ALA A 29 7.71 11.27 -3.57
C ALA A 29 6.81 12.35 -4.19
N GLN A 30 6.02 13.05 -3.36
CA GLN A 30 5.13 14.10 -3.85
C GLN A 30 5.89 15.15 -4.68
N GLY A 31 5.42 15.39 -5.90
CA GLY A 31 6.02 16.33 -6.84
C GLY A 31 7.23 15.81 -7.60
N ARG A 32 7.60 14.52 -7.46
CA ARG A 32 8.77 13.92 -8.10
C ARG A 32 8.45 12.79 -9.07
N THR A 33 7.28 12.17 -8.94
CA THR A 33 6.90 11.00 -9.75
C THR A 33 6.26 11.33 -11.10
N THR A 34 5.92 12.61 -11.41
CA THR A 34 5.21 12.96 -12.67
C THR A 34 5.96 12.44 -13.90
N PRO A 35 5.28 11.76 -14.86
CA PRO A 35 3.83 11.57 -15.02
C PRO A 35 3.22 10.38 -14.25
N ASN A 36 4.03 9.60 -13.54
CA ASN A 36 3.60 8.42 -12.82
C ASN A 36 2.89 8.78 -11.50
N PRO A 37 1.96 7.93 -11.03
CA PRO A 37 1.27 8.14 -9.77
C PRO A 37 2.21 7.95 -8.57
N LEU A 38 1.82 8.51 -7.43
CA LEU A 38 2.44 8.20 -6.15
C LEU A 38 2.08 6.76 -5.75
N VAL A 39 3.10 5.93 -5.52
CA VAL A 39 2.93 4.54 -5.11
C VAL A 39 3.78 4.24 -3.90
N GLY A 40 3.19 3.59 -2.90
CA GLY A 40 3.86 3.04 -1.73
C GLY A 40 3.41 1.60 -1.50
N CYS A 41 4.30 0.77 -0.98
CA CYS A 41 4.09 -0.67 -0.80
C CYS A 41 4.68 -1.12 0.54
N VAL A 42 4.00 -2.07 1.19
CA VAL A 42 4.51 -2.83 2.32
C VAL A 42 4.28 -4.32 2.10
N ILE A 43 5.22 -5.15 2.55
CA ILE A 43 5.07 -6.61 2.61
C ILE A 43 5.02 -6.99 4.08
N VAL A 44 4.03 -7.78 4.46
CA VAL A 44 3.78 -8.16 5.86
C VAL A 44 3.82 -9.67 6.01
N ARG A 45 4.50 -10.16 7.04
CA ARG A 45 4.54 -11.57 7.43
C ARG A 45 4.35 -11.67 8.94
N ASN A 46 3.42 -12.52 9.38
CA ASN A 46 3.15 -12.75 10.81
C ASN A 46 2.86 -11.47 11.62
N GLY A 47 2.20 -10.48 10.99
CA GLY A 47 1.86 -9.20 11.64
C GLY A 47 2.99 -8.16 11.60
N GLU A 48 4.16 -8.49 11.08
CA GLU A 48 5.32 -7.60 11.01
C GLU A 48 5.61 -7.18 9.56
N ILE A 49 6.03 -5.94 9.38
CA ILE A 49 6.49 -5.44 8.08
C ILE A 49 7.89 -6.01 7.82
N VAL A 50 8.04 -6.75 6.72
CA VAL A 50 9.31 -7.34 6.27
C VAL A 50 9.91 -6.62 5.06
N GLY A 51 9.18 -5.69 4.46
CA GLY A 51 9.65 -4.90 3.33
C GLY A 51 8.78 -3.67 3.08
N GLU A 52 9.41 -2.60 2.61
CA GLU A 52 8.78 -1.32 2.35
C GLU A 52 9.39 -0.66 1.10
N GLY A 53 8.58 0.08 0.35
CA GLY A 53 9.06 0.82 -0.81
C GLY A 53 8.11 1.90 -1.28
N PHE A 54 8.63 2.83 -2.06
CA PHE A 54 7.87 3.82 -2.81
C PHE A 54 8.56 4.14 -4.12
N HIS A 55 7.79 4.60 -5.12
CA HIS A 55 8.35 5.09 -6.38
C HIS A 55 8.76 6.57 -6.19
N PRO A 56 10.04 6.94 -6.36
CA PRO A 56 10.52 8.31 -6.21
C PRO A 56 10.13 9.21 -7.39
#